data_AF-A0ABD2MHS5-F1
#
_entry.id   AF-A0ABD2MHS5-F1
#
_cell.length_a   1.000
_cell.length_b   1.000
_cell.length_c   1.000
_cell.angle_alpha   90.00
_cell.angle_beta   90.00
_cell.angle_gamma   90.00
#
_symmetry.space_group_name_H-M   'P 1'
#
loop_
_entity.id
_entity.type
_entity.pdbx_description
1 polymer ?
#
loop_
_entity_poly.entity_id
_entity_poly.type
_entity_poly.pdbx_seq_one_letter_code
_entity_poly.pdbx_strand_id
1 'polypeptide(L)'
;MENATLDKRLLESRARGRPSSTSKGKDGFKWKTKFPERRSGKYHKYIKRIVERKMVRAMGKREMAKKYNEEVTLRRDLKLGIAGILGLDVHKGEGEYERVKLPKRMRCADCSRKTDRKTNEGCVSCECPICEVHRLMFCKTCTGM
;
A
#
# COMPACT_ATOMS: atom_id res chain seq x y z
N MET A 1 44.71 -5.60 -40.44
CA MET A 1 44.35 -7.02 -40.37
C MET A 1 44.69 -7.58 -38.97
N GLU A 2 44.04 -7.12 -37.91
CA GLU A 2 44.43 -7.47 -36.52
C GLU A 2 43.30 -8.07 -35.66
N ASN A 3 42.06 -8.13 -36.17
CA ASN A 3 40.90 -8.60 -35.39
C ASN A 3 40.80 -10.13 -35.25
N ALA A 4 41.62 -10.92 -35.96
CA ALA A 4 41.56 -12.38 -35.93
C ALA A 4 42.19 -13.02 -34.67
N THR A 5 42.93 -12.25 -33.86
CA THR A 5 43.69 -12.78 -32.71
C THR A 5 42.91 -12.73 -31.40
N LEU A 6 41.95 -11.82 -31.26
CA LEU A 6 41.20 -11.62 -30.01
C LEU A 6 40.10 -12.67 -29.82
N ASP A 7 39.39 -13.02 -30.89
CA ASP A 7 38.38 -14.09 -30.89
C ASP A 7 39.00 -15.48 -30.65
N LYS A 8 40.21 -15.72 -31.18
CA LYS A 8 40.94 -16.97 -30.98
C LYS A 8 41.36 -17.15 -29.51
N ARG A 9 41.80 -16.07 -28.85
CA ARG A 9 42.10 -16.05 -27.40
C ARG A 9 40.84 -16.23 -26.55
N LEU A 10 39.69 -15.68 -26.95
CA LEU A 10 38.41 -15.89 -26.26
C LEU A 10 37.90 -17.33 -26.38
N LEU A 11 38.13 -17.99 -27.51
CA LEU A 11 37.86 -19.42 -27.71
C LEU A 11 38.77 -20.32 -26.85
N GLU A 12 40.07 -20.03 -26.79
CA GLU A 12 41.02 -20.80 -25.97
C GLU A 12 40.85 -20.58 -24.47
N SER A 13 40.46 -19.38 -24.04
CA SER A 13 40.16 -19.10 -22.63
C SER A 13 38.87 -19.78 -22.17
N ARG A 14 37.88 -19.94 -23.05
CA ARG A 14 36.71 -20.81 -22.80
C ARG A 14 37.06 -22.30 -22.74
N ALA A 15 38.13 -22.74 -23.39
CA ALA A 15 38.61 -24.12 -23.37
C ALA A 15 39.28 -24.52 -22.04
N ARG A 16 39.60 -23.57 -21.14
CA ARG A 16 40.11 -23.86 -19.78
C ARG A 16 38.99 -24.19 -18.78
N GLY A 17 37.95 -24.87 -19.24
CA GLY A 17 36.98 -25.49 -18.33
C GLY A 17 37.68 -26.56 -17.49
N ARG A 18 37.32 -26.66 -16.21
CA ARG A 18 37.78 -27.75 -15.33
C ARG A 18 37.51 -29.09 -16.02
N PRO A 19 38.50 -29.98 -16.20
CA PRO A 19 38.27 -31.29 -16.79
C PRO A 19 37.14 -32.00 -16.03
N SER A 20 36.05 -32.34 -16.73
CA SER A 20 34.98 -33.12 -16.13
C SER A 20 35.38 -34.59 -16.16
N SER A 21 35.95 -35.10 -15.07
CA SER A 21 36.15 -36.54 -14.93
C SER A 21 34.78 -37.19 -14.72
N THR A 22 34.41 -38.13 -15.59
CA THR A 22 33.24 -38.99 -15.37
C THR A 22 33.74 -40.33 -14.85
N SER A 23 33.64 -40.54 -13.54
CA SER A 23 33.90 -41.86 -12.95
C SER A 23 32.75 -42.79 -13.34
N LYS A 24 33.07 -43.89 -14.04
CA LYS A 24 32.15 -44.99 -14.32
C LYS A 24 32.44 -46.12 -13.34
N GLY A 25 31.40 -46.77 -12.81
CA GLY A 25 31.57 -48.02 -12.07
C GLY A 25 32.11 -49.14 -12.97
N LYS A 26 32.61 -50.23 -12.36
CA LYS A 26 33.14 -51.40 -13.09
C LYS A 26 32.10 -51.99 -14.08
N ASP A 27 30.82 -51.86 -13.78
CA ASP A 27 29.71 -52.36 -14.61
C ASP A 27 29.22 -51.32 -15.64
N GLY A 28 29.98 -50.26 -15.88
CA GLY A 28 29.55 -49.14 -16.74
C GLY A 28 28.47 -48.24 -16.13
N PHE A 29 28.06 -48.50 -14.89
CA PHE A 29 27.08 -47.70 -14.17
C PHE A 29 27.58 -46.26 -13.99
N LYS A 30 26.81 -45.29 -14.51
CA LYS A 30 27.08 -43.86 -14.37
C LYS A 30 26.27 -43.30 -13.21
N TRP A 31 26.96 -42.84 -12.17
CA TRP A 31 26.33 -42.10 -11.09
C TRP A 31 25.81 -40.77 -11.61
N LYS A 32 24.49 -40.53 -11.50
CA LYS A 32 23.89 -39.22 -11.77
C LYS A 32 24.06 -38.33 -10.55
N THR A 33 25.22 -37.70 -10.41
CA THR A 33 25.43 -36.72 -9.34
C THR A 33 24.75 -35.41 -9.75
N LYS A 34 23.65 -35.03 -9.08
CA LYS A 34 23.13 -33.65 -9.21
C LYS A 34 24.15 -32.72 -8.56
N PHE A 35 24.80 -31.87 -9.36
CA PHE A 35 25.69 -30.85 -8.81
C PHE A 35 24.89 -29.98 -7.82
N PRO A 36 25.41 -29.75 -6.61
CA PRO A 36 24.76 -28.84 -5.68
C PRO A 36 24.66 -27.46 -6.32
N GLU A 37 23.49 -26.84 -6.21
CA GLU A 37 23.24 -25.51 -6.77
C GLU A 37 24.26 -24.51 -6.20
N ARG A 38 25.00 -23.83 -7.10
CA ARG A 38 25.97 -22.79 -6.69
C ARG A 38 25.27 -21.72 -5.85
N ARG A 39 25.89 -21.26 -4.75
CA ARG A 39 25.33 -20.20 -3.87
C ARG A 39 24.95 -18.93 -4.65
N SER A 40 25.68 -18.59 -5.72
CA SER A 40 25.37 -17.45 -6.60
C SER A 40 24.05 -17.61 -7.36
N GLY A 41 23.66 -18.84 -7.73
CA GLY A 41 22.39 -19.11 -8.40
C GLY A 41 21.18 -18.88 -7.50
N LYS A 42 21.31 -19.18 -6.20
CA LYS A 42 20.26 -18.91 -5.20
C LYS A 42 20.05 -17.40 -5.01
N TYR A 43 21.13 -16.63 -4.97
CA TYR A 43 21.07 -15.17 -4.84
C TYR A 43 20.41 -14.51 -6.06
N HIS A 44 20.74 -14.98 -7.28
CA HIS A 44 20.12 -14.49 -8.50
C HIS A 44 18.60 -14.76 -8.55
N LYS A 45 18.15 -15.97 -8.15
CA LYS A 45 16.72 -16.30 -8.04
C LYS A 45 15.98 -15.44 -7.01
N TYR A 46 16.65 -15.07 -5.92
CA TYR A 46 16.09 -14.20 -4.89
C TYR A 46 15.93 -12.75 -5.39
N ILE A 47 16.98 -12.19 -5.99
CA ILE A 47 16.93 -10.85 -6.58
C ILE A 47 15.85 -10.77 -7.66
N LYS A 48 15.80 -11.76 -8.55
CA LYS A 48 14.79 -11.82 -9.61
C LYS A 48 13.37 -11.74 -9.02
N ARG A 49 13.07 -12.52 -7.97
CA ARG A 49 11.78 -12.47 -7.28
C ARG A 49 11.47 -11.11 -6.64
N ILE A 50 12.48 -10.41 -6.10
CA ILE A 50 12.28 -9.06 -5.55
C ILE A 50 11.93 -8.08 -6.67
N VAL A 51 12.69 -8.11 -7.77
CA VAL A 51 12.49 -7.20 -8.91
C VAL A 51 11.11 -7.44 -9.53
N GLU A 52 10.74 -8.70 -9.76
CA GLU A 52 9.42 -9.08 -10.27
C GLU A 52 8.28 -8.54 -9.38
N ARG A 53 8.38 -8.73 -8.05
CA ARG A 53 7.38 -8.18 -7.13
C ARG A 53 7.30 -6.66 -7.18
N LYS A 54 8.42 -5.97 -7.29
CA LYS A 54 8.45 -4.50 -7.41
C LYS A 54 7.78 -4.04 -8.70
N MET A 55 8.05 -4.70 -9.82
CA MET A 55 7.44 -4.39 -11.11
C MET A 55 5.92 -4.61 -11.10
N VAL A 56 5.46 -5.77 -10.61
CA VAL A 56 4.03 -6.08 -10.51
C VAL A 56 3.31 -5.07 -9.62
N ARG A 57 3.89 -4.70 -8.48
CA ARG A 57 3.33 -3.65 -7.60
C ARG A 57 3.26 -2.29 -8.30
N ALA A 58 4.30 -1.91 -9.06
CA ALA A 58 4.33 -0.63 -9.77
C ALA A 58 3.29 -0.56 -10.89
N MET A 59 3.16 -1.62 -11.69
CA MET A 59 2.15 -1.70 -12.76
C MET A 59 0.74 -1.70 -12.18
N GLY A 60 0.48 -2.52 -11.15
CA GLY A 60 -0.81 -2.59 -10.48
C GLY A 60 -1.23 -1.25 -9.86
N LYS A 61 -0.30 -0.50 -9.26
CA LYS A 61 -0.61 0.85 -8.73
C LYS A 61 -1.07 1.83 -9.82
N ARG A 62 -0.47 1.78 -11.01
CA ARG A 62 -0.88 2.66 -12.13
C ARG A 62 -2.29 2.35 -12.61
N GLU A 63 -2.62 1.08 -12.78
CA GLU A 63 -3.97 0.66 -13.20
C GLU A 63 -5.03 0.95 -12.13
N MET A 64 -4.71 0.69 -10.86
CA MET A 64 -5.59 1.02 -9.74
C MET A 64 -5.87 2.53 -9.66
N ALA A 65 -4.87 3.38 -9.90
CA ALA A 65 -5.06 4.83 -9.92
C ALA A 65 -5.99 5.29 -11.06
N LYS A 66 -5.88 4.68 -12.25
CA LYS A 66 -6.81 4.97 -13.36
C LYS A 66 -8.25 4.61 -12.98
N LYS A 67 -8.47 3.37 -12.51
CA LYS A 67 -9.80 2.92 -12.08
C LYS A 67 -10.40 3.78 -10.98
N TYR A 68 -9.58 4.19 -10.01
CA TYR A 68 -10.03 5.05 -8.92
C TYR A 68 -10.57 6.41 -9.41
N ASN A 69 -9.92 7.01 -10.42
CA ASN A 69 -10.28 8.32 -10.95
C ASN A 69 -11.38 8.28 -12.02
N GLU A 70 -11.39 7.24 -12.86
CA GLU A 70 -12.28 7.17 -14.03
C GLU A 70 -13.62 6.49 -13.70
N GLU A 71 -13.67 5.56 -12.76
CA GLU A 71 -14.91 4.81 -12.46
C GLU A 71 -15.73 5.48 -11.34
N VAL A 72 -16.81 6.16 -11.75
CA VAL A 72 -17.81 6.73 -10.82
C VAL A 72 -18.58 5.62 -10.08
N THR A 73 -18.80 4.48 -10.74
CA THR A 73 -19.63 3.36 -10.24
C THR A 73 -18.91 2.40 -9.29
N LEU A 74 -17.61 2.59 -9.07
CA LEU A 74 -16.84 1.71 -8.20
C LEU A 74 -17.36 1.79 -6.75
N ARG A 75 -17.64 0.63 -6.15
CA ARG A 75 -18.16 0.52 -4.77
C ARG A 75 -17.25 1.25 -3.77
N ARG A 76 -17.86 1.90 -2.77
CA ARG A 76 -17.15 2.69 -1.74
C ARG A 76 -16.02 1.90 -1.07
N ASP A 77 -16.28 0.66 -0.67
CA ASP A 77 -15.29 -0.19 0.01
C ASP A 77 -14.06 -0.46 -0.87
N LEU A 78 -14.28 -0.66 -2.18
CA LEU A 78 -13.20 -0.84 -3.15
C LEU A 78 -12.43 0.46 -3.37
N LYS A 79 -13.11 1.62 -3.41
CA LYS A 79 -12.45 2.93 -3.44
C LYS A 79 -11.57 3.15 -2.21
N LEU A 80 -12.05 2.82 -1.02
CA LEU A 80 -11.27 2.91 0.23
C LEU A 80 -10.06 1.97 0.20
N GLY A 81 -10.24 0.73 -0.24
CA GLY A 81 -9.15 -0.24 -0.36
C GLY A 81 -8.07 0.21 -1.36
N ILE A 82 -8.47 0.70 -2.53
CA ILE A 82 -7.55 1.25 -3.54
C ILE A 82 -6.85 2.50 -3.02
N ALA A 83 -7.58 3.42 -2.39
CA ALA A 83 -7.00 4.62 -1.80
C ALA A 83 -5.93 4.28 -0.75
N GLY A 84 -6.19 3.29 0.11
CA GLY A 84 -5.20 2.77 1.06
C GLY A 84 -3.95 2.18 0.39
N ILE A 85 -4.11 1.40 -0.69
CA ILE A 85 -2.97 0.84 -1.45
C ILE A 85 -2.15 1.94 -2.15
N LEU A 86 -2.82 3.00 -2.60
CA LEU A 86 -2.20 4.17 -3.24
C LEU A 86 -1.60 5.15 -2.22
N GLY A 87 -1.94 5.04 -0.94
CA GLY A 87 -1.53 5.99 0.10
C GLY A 87 -2.24 7.35 -0.02
N LEU A 88 -3.43 7.36 -0.62
CA LEU A 88 -4.28 8.54 -0.65
C LEU A 88 -4.97 8.65 0.72
N ASP A 89 -4.80 9.80 1.38
CA ASP A 89 -5.53 10.10 2.60
C ASP A 89 -7.02 10.31 2.25
N VAL A 90 -7.81 9.24 2.36
CA VAL A 90 -9.26 9.32 2.10
C VAL A 90 -9.98 10.21 3.11
N HIS A 91 -9.34 10.49 4.25
CA HIS A 91 -9.84 11.40 5.28
C HIS A 91 -9.39 12.86 5.08
N LYS A 92 -8.55 13.18 4.09
CA LYS A 92 -8.11 14.59 3.85
C LYS A 92 -9.23 15.49 3.30
N GLY A 93 -10.38 14.94 2.92
CA GLY A 93 -11.53 15.68 2.39
C GLY A 93 -12.81 15.53 3.21
N GLU A 94 -12.83 14.70 4.25
CA GLU A 94 -13.87 14.78 5.28
C GLU A 94 -13.48 15.99 6.14
N GLY A 95 -13.73 17.18 5.60
CA GLY A 95 -13.42 18.44 6.25
C GLY A 95 -13.93 18.39 7.68
N GLU A 96 -13.11 18.90 8.61
CA GLU A 96 -13.61 19.23 9.94
C GLU A 96 -14.96 19.92 9.76
N TYR A 97 -16.03 19.26 10.20
CA TYR A 97 -17.35 19.84 10.04
C TYR A 97 -17.32 21.19 10.77
N GLU A 98 -17.45 22.28 10.00
CA GLU A 98 -17.36 23.61 10.58
C GLU A 98 -18.55 23.79 11.52
N ARG A 99 -18.26 23.89 12.81
CA ARG A 99 -19.29 24.04 13.83
C ARG A 99 -19.85 25.44 13.76
N VAL A 100 -21.17 25.56 13.84
CA VAL A 100 -21.84 26.85 13.93
C VAL A 100 -21.39 27.54 15.22
N LYS A 101 -20.70 28.67 15.09
CA LYS A 101 -20.32 29.52 16.22
C LYS A 101 -21.46 30.47 16.54
N LEU A 102 -21.94 30.40 17.77
CA LEU A 102 -22.99 31.26 18.29
C LEU A 102 -22.41 32.63 18.67
N PRO A 103 -23.20 33.71 18.51
CA PRO A 103 -22.73 35.07 18.78
C PRO A 103 -22.40 35.32 20.26
N LYS A 104 -22.95 34.50 21.17
CA LYS A 104 -22.73 34.61 22.62
C LYS A 104 -22.60 33.23 23.25
N ARG A 105 -21.90 33.19 24.39
CA ARG A 105 -21.77 31.99 25.21
C ARG A 105 -23.08 31.68 25.94
N MET A 106 -23.71 30.57 25.56
CA MET A 106 -25.01 30.16 26.11
C MET A 106 -24.91 28.80 26.81
N ARG A 107 -25.86 28.51 27.71
CA ARG A 107 -25.94 27.21 28.37
C ARG A 107 -26.39 26.14 27.37
N CYS A 108 -25.79 24.96 27.43
CA CYS A 108 -26.18 23.83 26.59
C CYS A 108 -27.63 23.39 26.87
N ALA A 109 -28.40 23.17 25.79
CA ALA A 109 -29.80 22.76 25.86
C ALA A 109 -29.97 21.37 26.51
N ASP A 110 -29.05 20.45 26.24
CA ASP A 110 -29.09 19.06 26.75
C ASP A 110 -28.53 18.90 28.17
N CYS A 111 -27.83 19.92 28.70
CA CYS A 111 -27.29 19.85 30.04
C CYS A 111 -28.36 20.07 31.10
N SER A 112 -28.38 19.20 32.11
CA SER A 112 -29.14 19.45 33.33
C SER A 112 -28.75 20.78 33.98
N ARG A 113 -29.65 21.38 34.76
CA ARG A 113 -29.40 22.65 35.48
C ARG A 113 -28.23 22.54 36.47
N LYS A 114 -27.97 21.34 36.99
CA LYS A 114 -26.91 21.09 37.97
C LYS A 114 -25.51 21.21 37.38
N THR A 115 -25.35 20.87 36.11
CA THR A 115 -24.04 20.87 35.42
C THR A 115 -23.68 22.20 34.75
N ASP A 116 -24.68 23.05 34.46
CA ASP A 116 -24.58 24.39 33.82
C ASP A 116 -23.43 24.59 32.82
N ARG A 117 -23.23 23.66 31.88
CA ARG A 117 -22.16 23.81 30.89
C ARG A 117 -22.53 24.86 29.86
N LYS A 118 -21.64 25.85 29.67
CA LYS A 118 -21.81 26.92 28.69
C LYS A 118 -20.88 26.75 27.49
N THR A 119 -21.41 26.95 26.30
CA THR A 119 -20.79 26.70 24.99
C THR A 119 -20.98 27.89 24.05
N ASN A 120 -20.09 28.01 23.06
CA ASN A 120 -20.22 28.94 21.93
C ASN A 120 -20.59 28.18 20.64
N GLU A 121 -20.84 26.88 20.71
CA GLU A 121 -21.12 26.04 19.55
C GLU A 121 -22.58 25.64 19.52
N GLY A 122 -23.15 25.57 18.32
CA GLY A 122 -24.54 25.27 18.08
C GLY A 122 -24.77 24.08 17.14
N CYS A 123 -25.98 23.52 17.22
CA CYS A 123 -26.51 22.56 16.26
C CYS A 123 -26.47 23.13 14.83
N VAL A 124 -26.04 22.35 13.84
CA VAL A 124 -25.98 22.82 12.44
C VAL A 124 -27.37 23.13 11.86
N SER A 125 -28.41 22.43 12.29
CA SER A 125 -29.77 22.61 11.77
C SER A 125 -30.60 23.71 12.43
N CYS A 126 -30.41 23.98 13.73
CA CYS A 126 -31.29 24.88 14.50
C CYS A 126 -30.53 25.85 15.41
N GLU A 127 -29.20 25.80 15.38
CA GLU A 127 -28.29 26.68 16.15
C GLU A 127 -28.49 26.62 17.67
N CYS A 128 -29.19 25.62 18.21
CA CYS A 128 -29.32 25.50 19.66
C CYS A 128 -27.95 25.14 20.29
N PRO A 129 -27.63 25.67 21.48
CA PRO A 129 -26.32 25.50 22.10
C PRO A 129 -26.05 24.07 22.56
N ILE A 130 -24.94 23.48 22.09
CA ILE A 130 -24.49 22.12 22.43
C ILE A 130 -23.09 22.17 23.03
N CYS A 131 -22.89 21.56 24.22
CA CYS A 131 -21.57 21.49 24.84
C CYS A 131 -20.73 20.33 24.27
N GLU A 132 -19.42 20.39 24.49
CA GLU A 132 -18.46 19.36 24.05
C GLU A 132 -18.72 17.94 24.55
N VAL A 133 -19.58 17.74 25.56
CA VAL A 133 -19.92 16.39 26.05
C VAL A 133 -21.15 15.83 25.35
N HIS A 134 -22.08 16.69 24.93
CA HIS A 134 -23.24 16.30 24.12
C HIS A 134 -22.90 16.36 22.62
N ARG A 135 -21.63 16.07 22.28
CA ARG A 135 -20.87 16.42 21.07
C ARG A 135 -21.41 15.83 19.76
N LEU A 136 -22.66 16.07 19.46
CA LEU A 136 -23.33 15.69 18.21
C LEU A 136 -23.41 16.91 17.30
N MET A 137 -23.35 16.66 15.98
CA MET A 137 -23.55 17.68 14.94
C MET A 137 -24.96 18.30 14.99
N PHE A 138 -25.91 17.52 15.51
CA PHE A 138 -27.32 17.86 15.63
C PHE A 138 -27.74 17.68 17.08
N CYS A 139 -28.62 18.56 17.58
CA CYS A 139 -29.24 18.35 18.88
C CYS A 139 -30.24 17.19 18.84
N LYS A 140 -30.59 16.70 20.02
CA LYS A 140 -31.58 15.63 20.21
C LYS A 140 -32.87 15.87 19.43
N THR A 141 -33.42 17.08 19.53
CA THR A 141 -34.63 17.49 18.81
C THR A 141 -34.50 17.42 17.29
N CYS A 142 -33.34 17.75 16.71
CA CYS A 142 -33.10 17.65 15.27
C CYS A 142 -32.81 16.21 14.82
N THR A 143 -32.28 15.35 15.70
CA THR A 143 -32.03 13.92 15.39
C THR A 143 -33.27 13.04 15.56
N GLY A 144 -34.33 13.53 16.18
CA GLY A 144 -35.52 12.72 16.52
C GLY A 144 -35.28 11.73 17.67
N MET A 145 -34.25 11.97 18.50
CA MET A 145 -33.97 11.25 19.74
C MET A 145 -34.40 12.09 20.94
#